data_AF-A0AAV3UKE9-F1
#
_entry.id   AF-A0AAV3UKE9-F1
#
_cell.length_a   1.000
_cell.length_b   1.000
_cell.length_c   1.000
_cell.angle_alpha   90.00
_cell.angle_beta   90.00
_cell.angle_gamma   90.00
#
_symmetry.space_group_name_H-M   'P 1'
#
loop_
_entity.id
_entity.type
_entity.pdbx_description
1 polymer ?
#
loop_
_entity_poly.entity_id
_entity_poly.type
_entity_poly.pdbx_seq_one_letter_code
_entity_poly.pdbx_strand_id
1 'polypeptide(L)'
;MNEAVEQTEAEDDDAPVSNRVRIVSGFGSVNENERIDYVNFTVMRGAGSGDIDLTSATVKWSGPDTETTLTYGEQATANRFAVAKIKDSNDSLPVLDGRGDRFTLTMNAEQIRGGLNAGAVVELRITLESGAVTLYRVNVPRSLEGEQAVTV
;
A
#
# COMPACT_ATOMS: atom_id res chain seq x y z
N MET A 1 50.66 32.10 -14.63
CA MET A 1 50.67 30.87 -13.83
C MET A 1 49.28 30.72 -13.27
N ASN A 2 48.51 29.80 -13.85
CA ASN A 2 47.22 29.36 -13.36
C ASN A 2 47.46 28.51 -12.12
N GLU A 3 46.80 28.79 -11.01
CA GLU A 3 46.50 27.76 -10.03
C GLU A 3 44.98 27.71 -9.90
N ALA A 4 44.46 26.61 -10.44
CA ALA A 4 43.06 26.27 -10.48
C ALA A 4 42.57 26.02 -9.06
N VAL A 5 41.38 26.54 -8.77
CA VAL A 5 40.57 26.14 -7.62
C VAL A 5 40.26 24.66 -7.80
N GLU A 6 40.86 23.79 -6.97
CA GLU A 6 40.35 22.43 -6.76
C GLU A 6 38.95 22.57 -6.13
N GLN A 7 37.93 22.66 -6.98
CA GLN A 7 36.60 22.18 -6.64
C GLN A 7 36.75 20.69 -6.42
N THR A 8 36.92 20.27 -5.16
CA THR A 8 36.46 18.95 -4.77
C THR A 8 34.97 18.94 -5.03
N GLU A 9 34.56 18.34 -6.15
CA GLU A 9 33.21 17.84 -6.36
C GLU A 9 32.83 17.12 -5.06
N ALA A 10 31.92 17.73 -4.30
CA ALA A 10 31.14 16.98 -3.34
C ALA A 10 30.48 15.89 -4.20
N GLU A 11 30.92 14.65 -4.05
CA GLU A 11 30.27 13.51 -4.66
C GLU A 11 28.80 13.63 -4.32
N ASP A 12 28.01 13.87 -5.37
CA ASP A 12 26.59 14.18 -5.33
C ASP A 12 25.91 13.28 -4.31
N ASP A 13 25.22 13.92 -3.36
CA ASP A 13 24.20 13.38 -2.49
C ASP A 13 23.70 12.00 -2.99
N ASP A 14 23.93 10.95 -2.20
CA ASP A 14 23.12 9.73 -2.17
C ASP A 14 21.67 10.16 -1.89
N ALA A 15 21.00 10.72 -2.89
CA ALA A 15 19.59 11.01 -2.83
C ALA A 15 18.95 9.67 -2.50
N PRO A 16 18.26 9.54 -1.36
CA PRO A 16 17.72 8.26 -0.94
C PRO A 16 16.95 7.71 -2.13
N VAL A 17 17.39 6.55 -2.66
CA VAL A 17 16.70 5.85 -3.74
C VAL A 17 15.22 5.91 -3.39
N SER A 18 14.44 6.60 -4.21
CA SER A 18 13.03 6.92 -3.93
C SER A 18 12.20 5.65 -4.13
N ASN A 19 12.51 4.62 -3.34
CA ASN A 19 11.84 3.35 -3.25
C ASN A 19 10.44 3.66 -2.78
N ARG A 20 9.44 3.48 -3.64
CA ARG A 20 8.06 3.79 -3.31
C ARG A 20 7.15 2.79 -3.95
N VAL A 21 6.09 2.42 -3.24
CA VAL A 21 5.02 1.64 -3.84
C VAL A 21 4.10 2.59 -4.59
N ARG A 22 3.71 2.20 -5.81
CA ARG A 22 2.63 2.84 -6.54
C ARG A 22 1.37 2.00 -6.41
N ILE A 23 0.27 2.64 -6.01
CA ILE A 23 -1.07 2.04 -6.04
C ILE A 23 -1.65 2.23 -7.44
N VAL A 24 -2.18 1.16 -8.01
CA VAL A 24 -2.76 1.11 -9.35
C VAL A 24 -4.29 1.20 -9.28
N SER A 25 -4.90 0.52 -8.32
CA SER A 25 -6.34 0.50 -8.09
C SER A 25 -6.67 0.07 -6.65
N GLY A 26 -7.85 0.44 -6.18
CA GLY A 26 -8.41 0.04 -4.89
C GLY A 26 -9.85 -0.44 -5.05
N PHE A 27 -10.19 -1.55 -4.39
CA PHE A 27 -11.55 -2.10 -4.36
C PHE A 27 -11.91 -2.54 -2.94
N GLY A 28 -13.17 -2.32 -2.57
CA GLY A 28 -13.77 -2.86 -1.36
C GLY A 28 -14.72 -4.02 -1.70
N SER A 29 -14.60 -5.14 -0.99
CA SER A 29 -15.57 -6.24 -1.07
C SER A 29 -16.77 -5.89 -0.20
N VAL A 30 -17.99 -6.08 -0.72
CA VAL A 30 -19.25 -5.77 -0.01
C VAL A 30 -19.82 -7.08 0.54
N ASN A 31 -20.09 -7.12 1.84
CA ASN A 31 -20.72 -8.27 2.49
C ASN A 31 -22.26 -8.19 2.45
N GLU A 32 -22.91 -9.24 2.95
CA GLU A 32 -24.39 -9.34 2.98
C GLU A 32 -25.09 -8.25 3.81
N ASN A 33 -24.35 -7.56 4.69
CA ASN A 33 -24.85 -6.46 5.50
C ASN A 33 -24.60 -5.08 4.85
N GLU A 34 -24.24 -5.05 3.57
CA GLU A 34 -23.95 -3.83 2.81
C GLU A 34 -22.82 -3.00 3.46
N ARG A 35 -21.78 -3.70 3.94
CA ARG A 35 -20.56 -3.10 4.47
C ARG A 35 -19.34 -3.59 3.72
N ILE A 36 -18.30 -2.77 3.67
CA ILE A 36 -17.00 -3.21 3.17
C ILE A 36 -16.31 -4.04 4.25
N ASP A 37 -16.08 -5.33 3.97
CA ASP A 37 -15.39 -6.27 4.89
C ASP A 37 -13.89 -6.38 4.58
N TYR A 38 -13.51 -6.29 3.31
CA TYR A 38 -12.12 -6.25 2.86
C TYR A 38 -11.83 -5.04 1.98
N VAL A 39 -10.65 -4.46 2.17
CA VAL A 39 -10.11 -3.42 1.28
C VAL A 39 -8.87 -3.99 0.60
N ASN A 40 -8.86 -3.94 -0.74
CA ASN A 40 -7.85 -4.55 -1.59
C ASN A 40 -7.20 -3.50 -2.50
N PHE A 41 -5.87 -3.44 -2.52
CA PHE A 41 -5.12 -2.56 -3.40
C PHE A 41 -4.22 -3.33 -4.34
N THR A 42 -4.32 -3.06 -5.63
CA THR A 42 -3.26 -3.48 -6.55
C THR A 42 -2.10 -2.51 -6.44
N VAL A 43 -0.92 -3.03 -6.12
CA VAL A 43 0.32 -2.28 -6.02
C VAL A 43 1.34 -2.75 -7.03
N MET A 44 2.28 -1.85 -7.34
CA MET A 44 3.46 -2.12 -8.14
C MET A 44 4.64 -1.32 -7.64
N ARG A 45 5.85 -1.70 -8.07
CA ARG A 45 7.05 -0.89 -7.85
C ARG A 45 6.91 0.49 -8.51
N GLY A 46 7.27 1.54 -7.77
CA GLY A 46 7.34 2.90 -8.26
C GLY A 46 8.43 3.08 -9.33
N ALA A 47 8.25 4.07 -10.21
CA ALA A 47 9.24 4.34 -11.26
C ALA A 47 10.56 4.82 -10.63
N GLY A 48 11.67 4.18 -11.00
CA GLY A 48 13.00 4.48 -10.46
C GLY A 48 13.25 3.94 -9.05
N SER A 49 12.30 3.18 -8.48
CA SER A 49 12.54 2.43 -7.25
C SER A 49 13.39 1.18 -7.54
N GLY A 50 14.25 0.81 -6.60
CA GLY A 50 14.82 -0.53 -6.50
C GLY A 50 13.79 -1.54 -6.00
N ASP A 51 14.23 -2.75 -5.67
CA ASP A 51 13.34 -3.80 -5.17
C ASP A 51 12.65 -3.36 -3.87
N ILE A 52 11.37 -3.71 -3.74
CA ILE A 52 10.56 -3.31 -2.58
C ILE A 52 10.08 -4.57 -1.87
N ASP A 53 10.68 -4.84 -0.71
CA ASP A 53 10.21 -5.87 0.20
C ASP A 53 8.97 -5.36 0.97
N LEU A 54 7.84 -6.06 0.84
CA LEU A 54 6.61 -5.73 1.55
C LEU A 54 6.50 -6.41 2.92
N THR A 55 7.41 -7.31 3.29
CA THR A 55 7.40 -7.96 4.61
C THR A 55 7.72 -7.00 5.75
N SER A 56 8.59 -6.01 5.49
CA SER A 56 8.98 -4.98 6.45
C SER A 56 8.11 -3.71 6.35
N ALA A 57 7.18 -3.66 5.40
CA ALA A 57 6.26 -2.54 5.26
C ALA A 57 5.22 -2.51 6.39
N THR A 58 4.77 -1.31 6.72
CA THR A 58 3.64 -1.08 7.63
C THR A 58 2.54 -0.30 6.92
N VAL A 59 1.29 -0.57 7.28
CA VAL A 59 0.14 0.21 6.81
C VAL A 59 -0.57 0.80 8.01
N LYS A 60 -0.46 2.13 8.19
CA LYS A 60 -1.30 2.83 9.16
C LYS A 60 -2.68 3.03 8.56
N TRP A 61 -3.69 2.54 9.26
CA TRP A 61 -5.10 2.72 9.00
C TRP A 61 -5.63 3.82 9.90
N SER A 62 -6.16 4.90 9.32
CA SER A 62 -6.78 6.01 10.04
C SER A 62 -8.22 6.16 9.55
N GLY A 63 -9.14 5.49 10.24
CA GLY A 63 -10.58 5.54 9.98
C GLY A 63 -11.31 6.54 10.88
N PRO A 64 -12.63 6.70 10.72
CA PRO A 64 -13.40 7.72 11.43
C PRO A 64 -13.45 7.53 12.95
N ASP A 65 -13.29 6.29 13.44
CA ASP A 65 -13.35 5.94 14.87
C ASP A 65 -12.18 5.05 15.33
N THR A 66 -11.32 4.60 14.42
CA THR A 66 -10.29 3.61 14.68
C THR A 66 -9.00 4.02 13.99
N GLU A 67 -7.91 4.03 14.76
CA GLU A 67 -6.55 4.17 14.25
C GLU A 67 -5.75 2.93 14.64
N THR A 68 -5.10 2.28 13.68
CA THR A 68 -4.25 1.11 13.92
C THR A 68 -3.12 1.02 12.90
N THR A 69 -2.07 0.28 13.23
CA THR A 69 -0.98 -0.03 12.31
C THR A 69 -0.96 -1.51 12.04
N LEU A 70 -1.00 -1.87 10.77
CA LEU A 70 -0.96 -3.24 10.28
C LEU A 70 0.46 -3.58 9.85
N THR A 71 0.91 -4.78 10.20
CA THR A 71 2.17 -5.36 9.69
C THR A 71 1.88 -6.43 8.65
N TYR A 72 2.89 -6.89 7.92
CA TYR A 72 2.71 -8.02 7.02
C TYR A 72 2.28 -9.31 7.76
N GLY A 73 1.52 -10.16 7.08
CA GLY A 73 1.25 -11.53 7.48
C GLY A 73 0.68 -12.38 6.36
N GLU A 74 0.66 -13.70 6.58
CA GLU A 74 0.11 -14.68 5.64
C GLU A 74 -1.39 -14.46 5.35
N GLN A 75 -2.13 -13.88 6.29
CA GLN A 75 -3.55 -13.60 6.20
C GLN A 75 -3.86 -12.20 6.75
N ALA A 76 -4.87 -11.57 6.18
CA ALA A 76 -5.33 -10.25 6.62
C ALA A 76 -6.16 -10.39 7.90
N THR A 77 -5.75 -9.69 8.96
CA THR A 77 -6.40 -9.72 10.27
C THR A 77 -6.57 -8.30 10.83
N ALA A 78 -7.07 -8.19 12.07
CA ALA A 78 -7.21 -6.90 12.78
C ALA A 78 -5.90 -6.08 12.88
N ASN A 79 -4.74 -6.74 12.81
CA ASN A 79 -3.42 -6.13 12.95
C ASN A 79 -2.44 -6.51 11.83
N ARG A 80 -2.90 -7.20 10.78
CA ARG A 80 -2.06 -7.62 9.67
C ARG A 80 -2.71 -7.36 8.32
N PHE A 81 -1.89 -6.94 7.36
CA PHE A 81 -2.27 -6.99 5.94
C PHE A 81 -1.65 -8.23 5.29
N ALA A 82 -2.33 -8.78 4.30
CA ALA A 82 -1.80 -9.87 3.47
C ALA A 82 -1.38 -9.36 2.10
N VAL A 83 -0.48 -10.10 1.46
CA VAL A 83 -0.03 -9.84 0.09
C VAL A 83 -0.27 -11.08 -0.76
N ALA A 84 -0.84 -10.90 -1.96
CA ALA A 84 -1.04 -11.96 -2.93
C ALA A 84 -0.58 -11.53 -4.32
N LYS A 85 -0.15 -12.46 -5.18
CA LYS A 85 0.25 -12.14 -6.55
C LYS A 85 -0.95 -12.01 -7.50
N ILE A 86 -0.94 -10.97 -8.32
CA ILE A 86 -1.77 -10.85 -9.55
C ILE A 86 -0.90 -11.20 -10.75
N LYS A 87 0.31 -10.65 -10.79
CA LYS A 87 1.31 -10.93 -11.82
C LYS A 87 2.69 -10.92 -11.18
N ASP A 88 3.40 -12.01 -11.37
CA ASP A 88 4.74 -12.26 -10.83
C ASP A 88 5.40 -13.29 -11.75
N SER A 89 6.43 -12.90 -12.49
CA SER A 89 7.04 -13.78 -13.51
C SER A 89 8.19 -14.63 -12.98
N ASN A 90 8.74 -14.26 -11.82
CA ASN A 90 9.90 -14.87 -11.17
C ASN A 90 9.58 -15.40 -9.76
N ASP A 91 8.32 -15.33 -9.33
CA ASP A 91 7.83 -15.82 -8.04
C ASP A 91 8.53 -15.14 -6.85
N SER A 92 8.71 -13.82 -6.96
CA SER A 92 9.40 -12.97 -5.99
C SER A 92 8.51 -12.52 -4.84
N LEU A 93 7.21 -12.83 -4.84
CA LEU A 93 6.27 -12.52 -3.75
C LEU A 93 6.89 -12.85 -2.37
N PRO A 94 6.90 -11.91 -1.40
CA PRO A 94 6.24 -10.61 -1.39
C PRO A 94 7.12 -9.40 -1.77
N VAL A 95 8.19 -9.61 -2.53
CA VAL A 95 9.12 -8.57 -3.00
C VAL A 95 8.75 -8.11 -4.42
N LEU A 96 8.53 -6.82 -4.63
CA LEU A 96 8.31 -6.24 -5.95
C LEU A 96 9.67 -5.94 -6.62
N ASP A 97 10.19 -6.87 -7.41
CA ASP A 97 11.52 -6.78 -8.04
C ASP A 97 11.45 -6.64 -9.58
N GLY A 98 10.34 -7.07 -10.19
CA GLY A 98 10.01 -6.94 -11.59
C GLY A 98 9.26 -5.64 -11.91
N ARG A 99 9.49 -5.08 -13.10
CA ARG A 99 8.67 -3.92 -13.60
C ARG A 99 7.21 -4.31 -13.85
N GLY A 100 6.98 -5.60 -14.13
CA GLY A 100 5.67 -6.16 -14.42
C GLY A 100 4.87 -6.56 -13.19
N ASP A 101 5.49 -6.58 -12.01
CA ASP A 101 4.88 -7.19 -10.84
C ASP A 101 3.66 -6.40 -10.38
N ARG A 102 2.63 -7.16 -10.04
CA ARG A 102 1.37 -6.65 -9.50
C ARG A 102 1.00 -7.54 -8.34
N PHE A 103 0.98 -6.97 -7.14
CA PHE A 103 0.52 -7.65 -5.95
C PHE A 103 -0.75 -6.98 -5.43
N THR A 104 -1.60 -7.75 -4.77
CA THR A 104 -2.74 -7.26 -4.00
C THR A 104 -2.30 -7.11 -2.55
N LEU A 105 -2.49 -5.94 -1.95
CA LEU A 105 -2.49 -5.76 -0.49
C LEU A 105 -3.93 -5.85 0.00
N THR A 106 -4.19 -6.76 0.92
CA THR A 106 -5.53 -7.00 1.49
C THR A 106 -5.54 -6.64 2.97
N MET A 107 -6.54 -5.86 3.38
CA MET A 107 -6.82 -5.52 4.78
C MET A 107 -8.24 -5.93 5.14
N ASN A 108 -8.42 -6.46 6.34
CA ASN A 108 -9.70 -6.96 6.83
C ASN A 108 -10.40 -5.89 7.67
N ALA A 109 -11.21 -5.05 7.03
CA ALA A 109 -11.95 -3.98 7.68
C ALA A 109 -12.96 -4.50 8.72
N GLU A 110 -13.53 -5.69 8.48
CA GLU A 110 -14.41 -6.37 9.43
C GLU A 110 -13.68 -6.69 10.74
N GLN A 111 -12.47 -7.25 10.67
CA GLN A 111 -11.70 -7.54 11.87
C GLN A 111 -11.08 -6.29 12.53
N ILE A 112 -10.76 -5.25 11.75
CA ILE A 112 -10.22 -4.00 12.30
C ILE A 112 -11.27 -3.25 13.11
N ARG A 113 -12.52 -3.16 12.61
CA ARG A 113 -13.55 -2.29 13.20
C ARG A 113 -15.01 -2.67 12.95
N GLY A 114 -15.29 -3.89 12.46
CA GLY A 114 -16.65 -4.32 12.09
C GLY A 114 -17.13 -3.80 10.73
N GLY A 115 -16.19 -3.53 9.82
CA GLY A 115 -16.45 -3.16 8.43
C GLY A 115 -16.59 -1.66 8.20
N LEU A 116 -16.74 -1.26 6.94
CA LEU A 116 -16.99 0.14 6.57
C LEU A 116 -18.40 0.34 6.05
N ASN A 117 -19.12 1.27 6.67
CA ASN A 117 -20.41 1.71 6.19
C ASN A 117 -20.28 2.55 4.91
N ALA A 118 -21.35 2.60 4.14
CA ALA A 118 -21.48 3.52 3.02
C ALA A 118 -21.10 4.97 3.42
N GLY A 119 -20.35 5.65 2.56
CA GLY A 119 -19.86 7.01 2.80
C GLY A 119 -18.68 7.13 3.77
N ALA A 120 -18.17 6.04 4.35
CA ALA A 120 -16.99 6.08 5.19
C ALA A 120 -15.74 6.53 4.42
N VAL A 121 -14.83 7.23 5.11
CA VAL A 121 -13.54 7.64 4.59
C VAL A 121 -12.45 7.08 5.50
N VAL A 122 -11.44 6.46 4.91
CA VAL A 122 -10.26 5.95 5.63
C VAL A 122 -9.01 6.45 4.92
N GLU A 123 -8.05 6.96 5.69
CA GLU A 123 -6.71 7.26 5.18
C GLU A 123 -5.77 6.11 5.50
N LEU A 124 -5.08 5.62 4.47
CA LEU A 124 -4.06 4.61 4.57
C LEU A 124 -2.71 5.24 4.29
N ARG A 125 -1.75 4.96 5.17
CA ARG A 125 -0.35 5.35 5.00
C ARG A 125 0.51 4.10 4.98
N ILE A 126 0.99 3.75 3.80
CA ILE A 126 1.96 2.68 3.60
C ILE A 126 3.35 3.27 3.83
N THR A 127 4.12 2.69 4.76
CA THR A 127 5.50 3.10 5.05
C THR A 127 6.41 1.90 4.80
N LEU A 128 7.40 2.07 3.93
CA LEU A 128 8.43 1.08 3.65
C LEU A 128 9.58 1.19 4.65
N GLU A 129 10.40 0.15 4.75
CA GLU A 129 11.61 0.15 5.59
C GLU A 129 12.59 1.26 5.23
N SER A 130 12.66 1.64 3.94
CA SER A 130 13.43 2.81 3.47
C SER A 130 12.93 4.15 4.03
N GLY A 131 11.80 4.16 4.77
CA GLY A 131 11.14 5.36 5.26
C GLY A 131 10.22 6.02 4.22
N ALA A 132 10.17 5.52 2.99
CA ALA A 132 9.29 6.06 1.97
C ALA A 132 7.82 5.82 2.26
N VAL A 133 6.99 6.80 1.91
CA VAL A 133 5.59 6.85 2.27
C VAL A 133 4.71 6.97 1.03
N THR A 134 3.68 6.12 0.96
CA THR A 134 2.59 6.22 -0.01
C THR A 134 1.27 6.39 0.74
N LEU A 135 0.51 7.43 0.39
CA LEU A 135 -0.80 7.72 0.95
C LEU A 135 -1.91 7.28 0.00
N TYR A 136 -2.98 6.72 0.56
CA TYR A 136 -4.22 6.41 -0.17
C TYR A 136 -5.43 6.77 0.67
N ARG A 137 -6.45 7.36 0.05
CA ARG A 137 -7.72 7.63 0.71
C ARG A 137 -8.78 6.71 0.13
N VAL A 138 -9.30 5.82 0.97
CA VAL A 138 -10.44 4.96 0.70
C VAL A 138 -11.70 5.80 0.86
N ASN A 139 -12.47 5.94 -0.22
CA ASN A 139 -13.74 6.65 -0.23
C ASN A 139 -14.84 5.64 -0.53
N VAL A 140 -15.54 5.18 0.50
CA VAL A 140 -16.65 4.24 0.32
C VAL A 140 -17.83 4.98 -0.34
N PRO A 141 -18.43 4.45 -1.42
CA PRO A 141 -19.63 5.02 -2.03
C PRO A 141 -20.76 5.22 -1.03
N ARG A 142 -21.66 6.18 -1.31
CA ARG A 142 -22.82 6.47 -0.44
C ARG A 142 -23.93 5.41 -0.49
N SER A 143 -23.87 4.48 -1.44
CA SER A 143 -24.73 3.30 -1.50
C SER A 143 -23.88 2.09 -1.83
N LEU A 144 -24.17 0.96 -1.19
CA LEU A 144 -23.56 -0.36 -1.44
C LEU A 144 -24.64 -1.41 -1.81
N GLU A 145 -25.90 -0.98 -1.96
CA GLU A 145 -27.04 -1.86 -2.19
C GLU A 145 -26.87 -2.64 -3.50
N GLY A 146 -26.98 -3.97 -3.41
CA GLY A 146 -26.86 -4.88 -4.55
C GLY A 146 -25.44 -5.06 -5.11
N GLU A 147 -24.44 -4.40 -4.53
CA GLU A 147 -23.05 -4.51 -4.97
C GLU A 147 -22.34 -5.66 -4.25
N GLN A 148 -21.40 -6.32 -4.95
CA GLN A 148 -20.49 -7.32 -4.34
C GLN A 148 -19.08 -6.76 -4.19
N ALA A 149 -18.74 -5.74 -4.99
CA ALA A 149 -17.48 -5.04 -4.92
C ALA A 149 -17.65 -3.62 -5.47
N VAL A 150 -16.92 -2.67 -4.90
CA VAL A 150 -16.93 -1.27 -5.35
C VAL A 150 -15.51 -0.74 -5.44
N THR A 151 -15.27 0.19 -6.36
CA THR A 151 -14.04 0.99 -6.35
C THR A 151 -14.04 1.92 -5.14
N VAL A 152 -12.91 2.03 -4.46
CA VAL A 152 -12.74 2.85 -3.24
C VAL A 152 -11.55 3.78 -3.31
#